data_AF-A0A6G8CPN9-F1
#
_entry.id   AF-A0A6G8CPN9-F1
#
_cell.length_a   1.000
_cell.length_b   1.000
_cell.length_c   1.000
_cell.angle_alpha   90.00
_cell.angle_beta   90.00
_cell.angle_gamma   90.00
#
_symmetry.space_group_name_H-M   'P 1'
#
loop_
_entity.id
_entity.type
_entity.pdbx_description
1 polymer ?
#
loop_
_entity_poly.entity_id
_entity_poly.type
_entity_poly.pdbx_seq_one_letter_code
_entity_poly.pdbx_strand_id
1 'polypeptide(L)'
;MAKKFFRVAVEGATIDGRSIKRAWLTQAAANYDPEVYGARVWVEHMRSYSADSPFSAQGDVIELKAEVIKGGKLDGKMALYAAIAPLDDLVKLNKRGKKVYSSAEIVPEFADTGEAYMTGVAVTDEPASLGTETLKFSAEKDKKRFSSGFIATELDYGDEEEDDDDDDDTRPEPAAKRASVLSKVLGKFRKLNGRQEDTEKFSAQAAEVMEETAESVEDLQGRVDKLESENKALNKKFTKLQAALDDQTEKLSKQDGSGTKRPAATGSETSDAVADC
;
A
#
# COMPACT_ATOMS: atom_id res chain seq x y z
N MET A 1 13.10 -9.05 -21.82
CA MET A 1 13.70 -9.70 -20.64
C MET A 1 12.96 -10.99 -20.32
N ALA A 2 13.63 -11.98 -19.72
CA ALA A 2 12.96 -13.21 -19.28
C ALA A 2 12.08 -12.92 -18.05
N LYS A 3 10.83 -13.35 -18.07
CA LYS A 3 9.90 -13.20 -16.94
C LYS A 3 10.35 -14.10 -15.79
N LYS A 4 10.36 -13.58 -14.55
CA LYS A 4 10.59 -14.40 -13.36
C LYS A 4 9.25 -14.94 -12.86
N PHE A 5 9.19 -16.26 -12.70
CA PHE A 5 8.05 -16.97 -12.13
C PHE A 5 8.30 -17.29 -10.66
N PHE A 6 7.36 -16.95 -9.79
CA PHE A 6 7.40 -17.25 -8.37
C PHE A 6 6.41 -18.36 -8.05
N ARG A 7 6.77 -19.30 -7.19
CA ARG A 7 5.81 -20.31 -6.70
C ARG A 7 4.82 -19.66 -5.73
N VAL A 8 3.57 -19.52 -6.17
CA VAL A 8 2.51 -18.80 -5.41
C VAL A 8 1.50 -19.73 -4.73
N ALA A 9 1.41 -21.00 -5.15
CA ALA A 9 0.58 -22.01 -4.47
C ALA A 9 1.12 -23.42 -4.72
N VAL A 10 0.82 -24.34 -3.80
CA VAL A 10 1.16 -25.77 -3.90
C VAL A 10 -0.05 -26.59 -3.48
N GLU A 11 -0.29 -27.71 -4.16
CA GLU A 11 -1.41 -28.59 -3.85
C GLU A 11 -1.31 -29.23 -2.45
N GLY A 12 -2.49 -29.52 -1.89
CA GLY A 12 -2.67 -30.17 -0.60
C GLY A 12 -3.18 -29.22 0.48
N ALA A 13 -3.04 -29.65 1.73
CA ALA A 13 -3.53 -28.93 2.90
C ALA A 13 -2.78 -27.61 3.10
N THR A 14 -3.53 -26.57 3.45
CA THR A 14 -3.05 -25.24 3.84
C THR A 14 -3.10 -25.08 5.36
N ILE A 15 -2.40 -24.07 5.89
CA ILE A 15 -2.33 -23.86 7.34
C ILE A 15 -3.66 -23.36 7.95
N ASP A 16 -4.57 -22.85 7.12
CA ASP A 16 -5.87 -22.33 7.51
C ASP A 16 -7.01 -23.36 7.36
N GLY A 17 -6.68 -24.64 7.13
CA GLY A 17 -7.62 -25.76 7.11
C GLY A 17 -8.29 -26.02 5.75
N ARG A 18 -7.93 -25.26 4.70
CA ARG A 18 -8.37 -25.54 3.33
C ARG A 18 -7.48 -26.59 2.66
N SER A 19 -7.87 -27.00 1.45
CA SER A 19 -7.08 -27.90 0.61
C SER A 19 -7.11 -27.42 -0.84
N ILE A 20 -5.93 -27.33 -1.44
CA ILE A 20 -5.75 -26.92 -2.83
C ILE A 20 -5.68 -28.18 -3.70
N LYS A 21 -6.64 -28.34 -4.63
CA LYS A 21 -6.66 -29.47 -5.55
C LYS A 21 -5.65 -29.28 -6.69
N ARG A 22 -5.01 -30.38 -7.13
CA ARG A 22 -4.16 -30.40 -8.33
C ARG A 22 -4.82 -29.75 -9.54
N ALA A 23 -6.06 -30.17 -9.81
CA ALA A 23 -6.85 -29.72 -10.94
C ALA A 23 -7.03 -28.21 -10.95
N TRP A 24 -7.21 -27.58 -9.77
CA TRP A 24 -7.38 -26.14 -9.68
C TRP A 24 -6.13 -25.38 -10.12
N LEU A 25 -4.93 -25.89 -9.76
CA LEU A 25 -3.68 -25.25 -10.17
C LEU A 25 -3.43 -25.41 -11.67
N THR A 26 -3.70 -26.61 -12.21
CA THR A 26 -3.51 -26.87 -13.65
C THR A 26 -4.51 -26.11 -14.51
N GLN A 27 -5.78 -26.06 -14.11
CA GLN A 27 -6.83 -25.30 -14.81
C GLN A 27 -6.57 -23.80 -14.73
N ALA A 28 -6.25 -23.28 -13.54
CA ALA A 28 -5.94 -21.86 -13.39
C ALA A 28 -4.76 -21.43 -14.27
N ALA A 29 -3.72 -22.25 -14.41
CA ALA A 29 -2.62 -21.94 -15.32
C ALA A 29 -3.01 -22.05 -16.81
N ALA A 30 -3.77 -23.07 -17.19
CA ALA A 30 -4.17 -23.30 -18.58
C ALA A 30 -5.15 -22.25 -19.11
N ASN A 31 -6.04 -21.76 -18.24
CA ASN A 31 -7.13 -20.88 -18.61
C ASN A 31 -6.80 -19.40 -18.45
N TYR A 32 -5.70 -19.04 -17.77
CA TYR A 32 -5.44 -17.65 -17.42
C TYR A 32 -5.13 -16.80 -18.64
N ASP A 33 -5.96 -15.78 -18.83
CA ASP A 33 -5.81 -14.76 -19.84
C ASP A 33 -6.13 -13.39 -19.23
N PRO A 34 -5.14 -12.48 -19.09
CA PRO A 34 -5.37 -11.16 -18.51
C PRO A 34 -6.36 -10.31 -19.33
N GLU A 35 -6.62 -10.63 -20.60
CA GLU A 35 -7.65 -9.97 -21.41
C GLU A 35 -9.07 -10.43 -21.04
N VAL A 36 -9.24 -11.68 -20.58
CA VAL A 36 -10.52 -12.20 -20.07
C VAL A 36 -10.76 -11.67 -18.66
N TYR A 37 -9.79 -11.84 -17.78
CA TYR A 37 -9.81 -11.28 -16.44
C TYR A 37 -8.38 -11.14 -15.90
N GLY A 38 -7.96 -9.89 -15.69
CA GLY A 38 -6.64 -9.55 -15.14
C GLY A 38 -6.56 -9.73 -13.63
N ALA A 39 -5.80 -10.72 -13.17
CA ALA A 39 -5.52 -10.92 -11.76
C ALA A 39 -4.57 -9.83 -11.25
N ARG A 40 -5.05 -9.02 -10.31
CA ARG A 40 -4.26 -7.97 -9.63
C ARG A 40 -3.55 -8.51 -8.41
N VAL A 41 -2.51 -7.80 -7.98
CA VAL A 41 -1.81 -8.07 -6.73
C VAL A 41 -2.40 -7.22 -5.60
N TRP A 42 -2.84 -7.84 -4.51
CA TRP A 42 -3.51 -7.17 -3.38
C TRP A 42 -2.70 -7.26 -2.10
N VAL A 43 -2.83 -6.32 -1.16
CA VAL A 43 -2.23 -6.47 0.18
C VAL A 43 -3.19 -7.25 1.06
N GLU A 44 -2.78 -8.41 1.58
CA GLU A 44 -3.56 -9.22 2.55
C GLU A 44 -5.01 -9.53 2.10
N HIS A 45 -5.24 -9.81 0.81
CA HIS A 45 -6.58 -10.03 0.24
C HIS A 45 -7.55 -8.84 0.41
N MET A 46 -7.06 -7.66 0.77
CA MET A 46 -7.89 -6.46 0.94
C MET A 46 -7.99 -5.68 -0.36
N ARG A 47 -9.19 -5.14 -0.62
CA ARG A 47 -9.48 -4.27 -1.76
C ARG A 47 -9.91 -2.92 -1.20
N SER A 48 -9.15 -1.89 -1.52
CA SER A 48 -9.46 -0.53 -1.10
C SER A 48 -10.62 0.04 -1.92
N TYR A 49 -11.49 0.82 -1.28
CA TYR A 49 -12.49 1.67 -1.95
C TYR A 49 -11.91 3.02 -2.38
N SER A 50 -10.77 3.42 -1.81
CA SER A 50 -10.01 4.61 -2.22
C SER A 50 -8.93 4.22 -3.22
N ALA A 51 -8.76 5.01 -4.29
CA ALA A 51 -7.71 4.82 -5.28
C ALA A 51 -6.30 5.00 -4.69
N ASP A 52 -6.13 5.93 -3.76
CA ASP A 52 -4.88 6.16 -3.04
C ASP A 52 -5.04 5.62 -1.60
N SER A 53 -4.54 4.41 -1.38
CA SER A 53 -4.71 3.67 -0.14
C SER A 53 -3.54 2.71 0.10
N PRO A 54 -3.18 2.45 1.36
CA PRO A 54 -2.23 1.38 1.71
C PRO A 54 -2.65 -0.03 1.21
N PHE A 55 -3.92 -0.21 0.83
CA PHE A 55 -4.47 -1.45 0.29
C PHE A 55 -4.84 -1.36 -1.20
N SER A 56 -4.36 -0.33 -1.91
CA SER A 56 -4.46 -0.27 -3.37
C SER A 56 -3.67 -1.41 -4.02
N ALA A 57 -4.04 -1.76 -5.25
CA ALA A 57 -3.37 -2.81 -6.02
C ALA A 57 -1.86 -2.55 -6.10
N GLN A 58 -1.07 -3.60 -5.97
CA GLN A 58 0.39 -3.58 -5.85
C GLN A 58 1.10 -4.12 -7.09
N GLY A 59 0.35 -4.42 -8.15
CA GLY A 59 0.86 -5.02 -9.37
C GLY A 59 -0.18 -5.83 -10.11
N ASP A 60 0.31 -6.58 -11.09
CA ASP A 60 -0.48 -7.41 -12.00
C ASP A 60 0.18 -8.79 -12.16
N VAL A 61 -0.64 -9.83 -12.28
CA VAL A 61 -0.19 -11.15 -12.70
C VAL A 61 -0.19 -11.17 -14.23
N ILE A 62 0.98 -11.43 -14.81
CA ILE A 62 1.17 -11.35 -16.26
C ILE A 62 1.04 -12.73 -16.90
N GLU A 63 1.40 -13.79 -16.18
CA GLU A 63 1.42 -15.14 -16.73
C GLU A 63 1.38 -16.16 -15.61
N LEU A 64 0.77 -17.32 -15.88
CA LEU A 64 0.76 -18.45 -14.97
C LEU A 64 1.35 -19.70 -15.63
N LYS A 65 1.95 -20.56 -14.81
CA LYS A 65 2.31 -21.92 -15.22
C LYS A 65 2.13 -22.89 -14.06
N ALA A 66 1.74 -24.11 -14.38
CA ALA A 66 1.62 -25.19 -13.40
C ALA A 66 2.68 -26.26 -13.68
N GLU A 67 3.47 -26.60 -12.66
CA GLU A 67 4.55 -27.57 -12.78
C GLU A 67 4.63 -28.46 -11.54
N VAL A 68 5.02 -29.73 -11.73
CA VAL A 68 5.31 -30.63 -10.61
C VAL A 68 6.65 -30.27 -10.00
N ILE A 69 6.69 -30.04 -8.69
CA ILE A 69 7.90 -29.77 -7.93
C ILE A 69 8.81 -30.99 -8.00
N LYS A 70 10.08 -30.77 -8.31
CA LYS A 70 11.14 -31.79 -8.31
C LYS A 70 12.09 -31.56 -7.14
N GLY A 71 12.21 -32.56 -6.27
CA GLY A 71 13.08 -32.57 -5.10
C GLY A 71 12.55 -31.81 -3.87
N GLY A 72 13.24 -32.00 -2.75
CA GLY A 72 12.90 -31.37 -1.46
C GLY A 72 11.67 -31.98 -0.79
N LYS A 73 11.17 -31.30 0.27
CA LYS A 73 10.04 -31.79 1.09
C LYS A 73 8.69 -31.81 0.37
N LEU A 74 8.59 -31.14 -0.79
CA LEU A 74 7.36 -31.01 -1.57
C LEU A 74 7.47 -31.72 -2.93
N ASP A 75 8.43 -32.62 -3.09
CA ASP A 75 8.62 -33.39 -4.32
C ASP A 75 7.33 -34.11 -4.75
N GLY A 76 7.06 -34.10 -6.06
CA GLY A 76 5.87 -34.73 -6.65
C GLY A 76 4.57 -33.93 -6.51
N LYS A 77 4.56 -32.81 -5.77
CA LYS A 77 3.39 -31.93 -5.66
C LYS A 77 3.26 -30.99 -6.85
N MET A 78 2.03 -30.77 -7.31
CA MET A 78 1.72 -29.71 -8.27
C MET A 78 1.86 -28.33 -7.62
N ALA A 79 2.53 -27.41 -8.30
CA ALA A 79 2.68 -26.02 -7.90
C ALA A 79 2.24 -25.07 -9.00
N LEU A 80 1.63 -23.97 -8.59
CA LEU A 80 1.29 -22.85 -9.46
C LEU A 80 2.35 -21.78 -9.31
N TYR A 81 2.81 -21.29 -10.44
CA TYR A 81 3.79 -20.22 -10.53
C TYR A 81 3.18 -19.03 -11.26
N ALA A 82 3.48 -17.83 -10.77
CA ALA A 82 3.03 -16.59 -11.37
C ALA A 82 4.21 -15.69 -11.75
N ALA A 83 4.17 -15.15 -12.96
CA ALA A 83 4.98 -13.99 -13.32
C ALA A 83 4.22 -12.73 -12.89
N ILE A 84 4.85 -11.91 -12.06
CA ILE A 84 4.23 -10.71 -11.48
C ILE A 84 4.95 -9.48 -12.02
N ALA A 85 4.19 -8.51 -12.51
CA ALA A 85 4.64 -7.14 -12.75
C ALA A 85 4.36 -6.31 -11.48
N PRO A 86 5.35 -6.09 -10.61
CA PRO A 86 5.14 -5.31 -9.38
C PRO A 86 5.05 -3.82 -9.70
N LEU A 87 4.19 -3.11 -8.98
CA LEU A 87 4.26 -1.64 -8.90
C LEU A 87 5.38 -1.22 -7.93
N ASP A 88 5.79 0.05 -8.01
CA ASP A 88 6.89 0.59 -7.21
C ASP A 88 6.69 0.40 -5.70
N ASP A 89 5.45 0.50 -5.21
CA ASP A 89 5.16 0.34 -3.79
C ASP A 89 5.36 -1.10 -3.30
N LEU A 90 5.09 -2.09 -4.14
CA LEU A 90 5.40 -3.48 -3.84
C LEU A 90 6.91 -3.69 -3.79
N VAL A 91 7.65 -3.09 -4.71
CA VAL A 91 9.12 -3.13 -4.70
C VAL A 91 9.66 -2.50 -3.40
N LYS A 92 9.10 -1.36 -2.97
CA LYS A 92 9.48 -0.70 -1.71
C LYS A 92 9.13 -1.54 -0.47
N LEU A 93 7.96 -2.17 -0.43
CA LEU A 93 7.57 -3.10 0.64
C LEU A 93 8.54 -4.28 0.72
N ASN A 94 8.81 -4.91 -0.42
CA ASN A 94 9.68 -6.06 -0.51
C ASN A 94 11.13 -5.76 -0.07
N LYS A 95 11.68 -4.61 -0.50
CA LYS A 95 13.01 -4.14 -0.06
C LYS A 95 13.10 -3.90 1.45
N ARG A 96 11.99 -3.54 2.10
CA ARG A 96 11.90 -3.40 3.56
C ARG A 96 11.63 -4.73 4.28
N GLY A 97 11.58 -5.85 3.55
CA GLY A 97 11.27 -7.17 4.11
C GLY A 97 9.83 -7.32 4.56
N LYS A 98 8.88 -6.59 3.94
CA LYS A 98 7.45 -6.64 4.23
C LYS A 98 6.69 -7.21 3.04
N LYS A 99 5.62 -7.97 3.32
CA LYS A 99 4.73 -8.60 2.32
C LYS A 99 5.52 -9.40 1.28
N VAL A 100 6.42 -10.24 1.80
CA VAL A 100 7.40 -10.96 0.98
C VAL A 100 6.91 -12.33 0.49
N TYR A 101 5.75 -12.80 0.97
CA TYR A 101 5.12 -14.02 0.49
C TYR A 101 3.86 -13.72 -0.30
N SER A 102 3.32 -14.75 -0.93
CA SER A 102 2.10 -14.67 -1.74
C SER A 102 1.03 -15.64 -1.24
N SER A 103 -0.22 -15.32 -1.53
CA SER A 103 -1.38 -16.18 -1.31
C SER A 103 -2.29 -16.07 -2.53
N ALA A 104 -2.41 -17.18 -3.28
CA ALA A 104 -3.18 -17.21 -4.52
C ALA A 104 -4.70 -17.12 -4.28
N GLU A 105 -5.40 -16.37 -5.14
CA GLU A 105 -6.85 -16.25 -5.14
C GLU A 105 -7.40 -17.02 -6.33
N ILE A 106 -7.79 -18.27 -6.09
CA ILE A 106 -8.32 -19.17 -7.13
C ILE A 106 -9.82 -19.35 -6.89
N VAL A 107 -10.60 -19.08 -7.92
CA VAL A 107 -12.03 -19.39 -7.97
C VAL A 107 -12.18 -20.76 -8.63
N PRO A 108 -12.70 -21.80 -7.93
CA PRO A 108 -12.79 -23.16 -8.48
C PRO A 108 -13.70 -23.31 -9.71
N GLU A 109 -14.73 -22.48 -9.81
CA GLU A 109 -15.70 -22.47 -10.93
C GLU A 109 -15.85 -21.02 -11.38
N PHE A 110 -15.04 -20.60 -12.35
CA PHE A 110 -15.00 -19.21 -12.78
C PHE A 110 -15.97 -18.94 -13.93
N ALA A 111 -16.80 -17.90 -13.81
CA ALA A 111 -17.64 -17.36 -14.90
C ALA A 111 -18.37 -18.44 -15.73
N ASP A 112 -19.01 -19.39 -15.06
CA ASP A 112 -19.75 -20.52 -15.65
C ASP A 112 -18.93 -21.46 -16.55
N THR A 113 -17.58 -21.39 -16.51
CA THR A 113 -16.69 -22.28 -17.28
C THR A 113 -16.61 -23.69 -16.69
N GLY A 114 -17.00 -23.86 -15.42
CA GLY A 114 -16.83 -25.12 -14.68
C GLY A 114 -15.37 -25.45 -14.33
N GLU A 115 -14.43 -24.54 -14.60
CA GLU A 115 -13.01 -24.72 -14.35
C GLU A 115 -12.43 -23.63 -13.45
N ALA A 116 -11.31 -23.97 -12.80
CA ALA A 116 -10.66 -23.04 -11.90
C ALA A 116 -9.92 -21.93 -12.65
N TYR A 117 -9.94 -20.72 -12.08
CA TYR A 117 -9.28 -19.54 -12.64
C TYR A 117 -8.62 -18.71 -11.53
N MET A 118 -7.51 -18.05 -11.85
CA MET A 118 -6.82 -17.13 -10.93
C MET A 118 -7.42 -15.74 -11.02
N THR A 119 -7.99 -15.22 -9.93
CA THR A 119 -8.59 -13.87 -9.89
C THR A 119 -7.73 -12.84 -9.18
N GLY A 120 -6.63 -13.26 -8.56
CA GLY A 120 -5.75 -12.36 -7.83
C GLY A 120 -4.62 -13.08 -7.11
N VAL A 121 -3.66 -12.31 -6.63
CA VAL A 121 -2.62 -12.78 -5.73
C VAL A 121 -2.50 -11.78 -4.59
N ALA A 122 -2.64 -12.22 -3.35
CA ALA A 122 -2.30 -11.37 -2.22
C ALA A 122 -0.80 -11.44 -1.93
N VAL A 123 -0.20 -10.30 -1.58
CA VAL A 123 1.10 -10.22 -0.92
C VAL A 123 0.87 -10.17 0.59
N THR A 124 1.57 -11.03 1.30
CA THR A 124 1.35 -11.28 2.73
C THR A 124 2.65 -11.65 3.43
N ASP A 125 2.67 -11.52 4.75
CA ASP A 125 3.73 -12.09 5.59
C ASP A 125 3.35 -13.48 6.15
N GLU A 126 2.08 -13.89 5.98
CA GLU A 126 1.50 -15.11 6.54
C GLU A 126 0.79 -15.93 5.43
N PRO A 127 1.54 -16.57 4.51
CA PRO A 127 0.93 -17.31 3.42
C PRO A 127 0.18 -18.55 3.90
N ALA A 128 -1.03 -18.79 3.35
CA ALA A 128 -1.81 -19.99 3.65
C ALA A 128 -1.22 -21.26 3.01
N SER A 129 -0.70 -21.13 1.79
CA SER A 129 -0.12 -22.24 1.03
C SER A 129 1.26 -22.61 1.56
N LEU A 130 1.52 -23.91 1.65
CA LEU A 130 2.85 -24.41 1.99
C LEU A 130 3.82 -24.17 0.85
N GLY A 131 5.06 -23.81 1.19
CA GLY A 131 6.17 -23.76 0.23
C GLY A 131 6.13 -22.61 -0.77
N THR A 132 5.34 -21.56 -0.58
CA THR A 132 5.42 -20.36 -1.43
C THR A 132 6.84 -19.79 -1.45
N GLU A 133 7.31 -19.34 -2.62
CA GLU A 133 8.62 -18.69 -2.73
C GLU A 133 8.54 -17.25 -2.20
N THR A 134 9.62 -16.79 -1.57
CA THR A 134 9.76 -15.38 -1.23
C THR A 134 9.83 -14.54 -2.51
N LEU A 135 8.89 -13.60 -2.65
CA LEU A 135 8.91 -12.59 -3.68
C LEU A 135 10.17 -11.76 -3.51
N LYS A 136 10.93 -11.58 -4.59
CA LYS A 136 12.11 -10.71 -4.63
C LYS A 136 12.12 -10.01 -5.97
N PHE A 137 11.85 -8.71 -5.92
CA PHE A 137 11.80 -7.86 -7.10
C PHE A 137 13.11 -7.07 -7.18
N SER A 138 13.96 -7.42 -8.13
CA SER A 138 15.12 -6.62 -8.49
C SER A 138 14.70 -5.60 -9.54
N ALA A 139 14.92 -4.32 -9.25
CA ALA A 139 14.95 -3.31 -10.30
C ALA A 139 16.27 -3.48 -11.06
N GLU A 140 16.31 -4.41 -12.01
CA GLU A 140 17.29 -4.28 -13.09
C GLU A 140 16.82 -3.09 -13.94
N LYS A 141 17.28 -1.89 -13.59
CA LYS A 141 17.49 -0.88 -14.62
C LYS A 141 18.40 -1.57 -15.63
N ASP A 142 18.02 -1.61 -16.90
CA ASP A 142 18.88 -1.97 -18.02
C ASP A 142 20.13 -1.06 -17.98
N LYS A 143 21.07 -1.38 -17.10
CA LYS A 143 22.44 -0.93 -17.22
C LYS A 143 22.96 -1.76 -18.36
N LYS A 144 22.88 -1.20 -19.56
CA LYS A 144 23.74 -1.60 -20.68
C LYS A 144 25.07 -2.01 -20.07
N ARG A 145 25.41 -3.28 -20.28
CA ARG A 145 26.59 -3.97 -19.78
C ARG A 145 27.83 -3.09 -19.95
N PHE A 146 28.26 -2.42 -18.89
CA PHE A 146 29.63 -1.98 -18.76
C PHE A 146 30.34 -3.04 -17.92
N SER A 147 30.84 -4.09 -18.59
CA SER A 147 31.99 -4.80 -18.06
C SER A 147 33.22 -3.99 -18.47
N SER A 148 33.71 -3.12 -17.60
CA SER A 148 35.11 -2.73 -17.68
C SER A 148 35.89 -3.81 -16.94
N GLY A 149 36.71 -4.56 -17.69
CA GLY A 149 37.87 -5.21 -17.09
C GLY A 149 38.69 -4.17 -16.33
N PHE A 150 39.49 -4.61 -15.37
CA PHE A 150 40.35 -3.73 -14.57
C PHE A 150 41.05 -2.70 -15.45
N ILE A 151 40.65 -1.43 -15.33
CA ILE A 151 41.40 -0.27 -15.80
C ILE A 151 41.58 0.60 -14.56
N ALA A 152 42.82 0.67 -14.07
CA ALA A 152 43.22 1.72 -13.16
C ALA A 152 43.28 3.02 -13.96
N THR A 153 42.41 3.97 -13.68
CA THR A 153 42.55 5.36 -14.13
C THR A 153 41.86 6.28 -13.13
N GLU A 154 42.57 7.34 -12.77
CA GLU A 154 42.21 8.40 -11.83
C GLU A 154 40.87 9.06 -12.21
N LEU A 155 40.04 9.34 -11.19
CA LEU A 155 38.78 10.06 -11.36
C LEU A 155 39.02 11.55 -11.18
N ASP A 156 39.02 12.27 -12.30
CA ASP A 156 38.73 13.70 -12.38
C ASP A 156 37.20 13.87 -12.30
N TYR A 157 36.71 14.63 -11.32
CA TYR A 157 35.27 14.90 -11.16
C TYR A 157 34.97 16.23 -11.84
N GLY A 158 34.33 16.16 -13.01
CA GLY A 158 33.74 17.30 -13.69
C GLY A 158 32.49 17.79 -12.96
N ASP A 159 32.41 19.10 -12.79
CA ASP A 159 31.18 19.84 -12.44
C ASP A 159 30.15 19.70 -13.56
N GLU A 160 28.96 19.19 -13.25
CA GLU A 160 27.73 19.36 -14.05
C GLU A 160 26.53 19.25 -13.09
N GLU A 161 25.43 19.98 -13.18
CA GLU A 161 25.09 21.35 -13.59
C GLU A 161 23.84 21.68 -12.73
N GLU A 162 23.57 22.97 -12.51
CA GLU A 162 22.34 23.44 -11.86
C GLU A 162 21.15 23.21 -12.80
N ASP A 163 20.19 22.38 -12.39
CA ASP A 163 18.86 22.36 -13.00
C ASP A 163 17.99 23.40 -12.28
N ASP A 164 17.88 24.57 -12.90
CA ASP A 164 16.85 25.59 -12.63
C ASP A 164 15.52 25.22 -13.30
N ASP A 165 14.45 25.68 -12.64
CA ASP A 165 13.08 25.94 -13.10
C ASP A 165 12.08 24.77 -13.29
N ASP A 166 11.08 24.72 -12.40
CA ASP A 166 9.80 25.38 -12.69
C ASP A 166 8.88 25.40 -11.45
N ASP A 167 8.60 26.61 -10.96
CA ASP A 167 7.54 26.94 -10.00
C ASP A 167 6.16 26.69 -10.64
N ASP A 168 5.40 25.72 -10.12
CA ASP A 168 3.94 25.73 -10.22
C ASP A 168 3.35 25.73 -8.81
N ASP A 169 3.11 26.96 -8.35
CA ASP A 169 2.50 27.31 -7.08
C ASP A 169 1.02 26.91 -7.09
N THR A 170 0.69 25.74 -6.53
CA THR A 170 -0.55 25.49 -5.78
C THR A 170 -0.55 24.08 -5.20
N ARG A 171 -0.05 23.91 -3.97
CA ARG A 171 -0.51 22.86 -3.01
C ARG A 171 0.12 23.05 -1.63
N PRO A 172 -0.62 22.77 -0.53
CA PRO A 172 -0.17 23.08 0.82
C PRO A 172 0.96 22.16 1.28
N GLU A 173 2.12 22.76 1.58
CA GLU A 173 3.27 22.18 2.29
C GLU A 173 2.87 21.49 3.61
N PRO A 174 3.32 20.23 3.87
CA PRO A 174 4.35 20.05 4.91
C PRO A 174 5.26 18.79 4.71
N ALA A 175 5.65 18.47 3.47
CA ALA A 175 6.57 17.35 3.21
C ALA A 175 8.04 17.78 3.08
N ALA A 176 8.33 18.94 2.49
CA ALA A 176 9.70 19.42 2.25
C ALA A 176 10.48 19.68 3.56
N LYS A 177 9.81 20.22 4.59
CA LYS A 177 10.44 20.49 5.89
C LYS A 177 10.89 19.23 6.64
N ARG A 178 10.25 18.07 6.42
CA ARG A 178 10.64 16.80 7.07
C ARG A 178 11.93 16.22 6.49
N ALA A 179 12.14 16.39 5.19
CA ALA A 179 13.37 15.99 4.52
C ALA A 179 14.54 16.91 4.89
N SER A 180 14.28 18.22 5.06
CA SER A 180 15.30 19.25 5.33
C SER A 180 16.04 19.06 6.66
N VAL A 181 15.34 18.69 7.74
CA VAL A 181 15.98 18.53 9.07
C VAL A 181 16.84 17.27 9.11
N LEU A 182 16.32 16.15 8.60
CA LEU A 182 17.04 14.89 8.56
C LEU A 182 18.24 14.95 7.61
N SER A 183 18.11 15.64 6.47
CA SER A 183 19.21 15.82 5.51
C SER A 183 20.33 16.73 6.05
N LYS A 184 20.00 17.77 6.83
CA LYS A 184 20.99 18.64 7.51
C LYS A 184 21.82 17.86 8.52
N VAL A 185 21.15 17.08 9.40
CA VAL A 185 21.82 16.25 10.41
C VAL A 185 22.68 15.17 9.73
N LEU A 186 22.14 14.45 8.74
CA LEU A 186 22.93 13.44 8.00
C LEU A 186 24.09 14.05 7.19
N GLY A 187 23.92 15.25 6.63
CA GLY A 187 24.94 15.95 5.86
C GLY A 187 26.16 16.30 6.72
N LYS A 188 25.94 16.74 7.95
CA LYS A 188 27.01 17.05 8.90
C LYS A 188 27.60 15.79 9.56
N PHE A 189 26.80 14.75 9.80
CA PHE A 189 27.32 13.45 10.25
C PHE A 189 28.26 12.80 9.22
N ARG A 190 27.99 13.00 7.92
CA ARG A 190 28.91 12.60 6.84
C ARG A 190 30.22 13.38 6.88
N LYS A 191 30.21 14.64 7.33
CA LYS A 191 31.40 15.50 7.49
C LYS A 191 32.30 15.01 8.65
N LEU A 192 31.73 14.38 9.67
CA LEU A 192 32.45 13.76 10.80
C LEU A 192 33.16 12.43 10.46
N ASN A 193 32.72 11.70 9.43
CA ASN A 193 33.25 10.36 9.08
C ASN A 193 34.51 10.39 8.20
N GLY A 194 35.08 11.56 7.92
CA GLY A 194 36.42 11.67 7.33
C GLY A 194 37.48 11.35 8.38
N ARG A 195 38.49 10.54 8.03
CA ARG A 195 39.60 10.18 8.93
C ARG A 195 40.39 11.45 9.30
N GLN A 196 40.06 12.08 10.42
CA GLN A 196 40.77 13.24 10.95
C GLN A 196 41.87 12.80 11.92
N GLU A 197 43.09 13.30 11.69
CA GLU A 197 44.25 13.03 12.55
C GLU A 197 44.33 13.99 13.77
N ASP A 198 43.44 14.98 13.84
CA ASP A 198 43.53 16.13 14.75
C ASP A 198 42.35 16.15 15.74
N THR A 199 42.60 15.71 16.97
CA THR A 199 41.56 15.42 17.99
C THR A 199 40.76 16.64 18.47
N GLU A 200 41.34 17.85 18.43
CA GLU A 200 40.65 19.09 18.81
C GLU A 200 39.63 19.55 17.74
N LYS A 201 39.89 19.25 16.46
CA LYS A 201 38.96 19.57 15.36
C LYS A 201 37.76 18.63 15.35
N PHE A 202 37.98 17.36 15.70
CA PHE A 202 36.90 16.39 15.85
C PHE A 202 35.98 16.74 17.03
N SER A 203 36.54 17.12 18.19
CA SER A 203 35.72 17.49 19.35
C SER A 203 34.90 18.76 19.12
N ALA A 204 35.46 19.77 18.44
CA ALA A 204 34.74 20.97 18.03
C ALA A 204 33.60 20.67 17.04
N GLN A 205 33.85 19.82 16.04
CA GLN A 205 32.82 19.41 15.06
C GLN A 205 31.74 18.50 15.68
N ALA A 206 32.10 17.67 16.65
CA ALA A 206 31.16 16.87 17.40
C ALA A 206 30.25 17.74 18.30
N ALA A 207 30.80 18.80 18.90
CA ALA A 207 30.03 19.77 19.67
C ALA A 207 29.02 20.53 18.79
N GLU A 208 29.43 20.96 17.59
CA GLU A 208 28.55 21.63 16.62
C GLU A 208 27.37 20.72 16.19
N VAL A 209 27.63 19.43 15.96
CA VAL A 209 26.58 18.46 15.63
C VAL A 209 25.64 18.19 16.80
N MET A 210 26.15 18.18 18.03
CA MET A 210 25.30 18.02 19.22
C MET A 210 24.40 19.24 19.45
N GLU A 211 24.92 20.46 19.25
CA GLU A 211 24.16 21.70 19.41
C GLU A 211 22.99 21.77 18.42
N GLU A 212 23.23 21.49 17.14
CA GLU A 212 22.17 21.49 16.13
C GLU A 212 21.20 20.30 16.29
N THR A 213 21.67 19.17 16.85
CA THR A 213 20.78 18.08 17.24
C THR A 213 19.86 18.51 18.39
N ALA A 214 20.36 19.30 19.35
CA ALA A 214 19.55 19.82 20.44
C ALA A 214 18.47 20.79 19.93
N GLU A 215 18.81 21.71 19.02
CA GLU A 215 17.85 22.61 18.36
C GLU A 215 16.78 21.82 17.58
N SER A 216 17.19 20.76 16.85
CA SER A 216 16.24 19.89 16.14
C SER A 216 15.31 19.13 17.08
N VAL A 217 15.79 18.72 18.26
CA VAL A 217 14.96 18.05 19.27
C VAL A 217 13.96 19.03 19.88
N GLU A 218 14.34 20.29 20.09
CA GLU A 218 13.44 21.35 20.57
C GLU A 218 12.33 21.66 19.55
N ASP A 219 12.65 21.78 18.25
CA ASP A 219 11.63 21.95 17.20
C ASP A 219 10.66 20.75 17.15
N LEU A 220 11.18 19.53 17.25
CA LEU A 220 10.35 18.32 17.30
C LEU A 220 9.43 18.31 18.52
N GLN A 221 9.93 18.72 19.69
CA GLN A 221 9.13 18.82 20.90
C GLN A 221 7.98 19.82 20.73
N GLY A 222 8.27 21.01 20.18
CA GLY A 222 7.23 22.02 19.92
C GLY A 222 6.16 21.54 18.93
N ARG A 223 6.54 20.74 17.92
CA ARG A 223 5.60 20.13 16.99
C ARG A 223 4.75 19.04 17.64
N VAL A 224 5.33 18.25 18.54
CA VAL A 224 4.59 17.25 19.34
C VAL A 224 3.57 17.93 20.24
N ASP A 225 3.96 19.00 20.94
CA ASP A 225 3.05 19.76 21.81
C ASP A 225 1.89 20.38 21.01
N LYS A 226 2.19 20.92 19.82
CA LYS A 226 1.17 21.44 18.91
C LYS A 226 0.20 20.36 18.46
N LEU A 227 0.70 19.20 18.02
CA LEU A 227 -0.13 18.06 17.61
C LEU A 227 -0.96 17.53 18.79
N GLU A 228 -0.44 17.52 20.00
CA GLU A 228 -1.19 17.12 21.19
C GLU A 228 -2.36 18.07 21.45
N SER A 229 -2.12 19.38 21.35
CA SER A 229 -3.17 20.41 21.49
C SER A 229 -4.24 20.30 20.42
N GLU A 230 -3.84 20.11 19.15
CA GLU A 230 -4.76 19.90 18.03
C GLU A 230 -5.59 18.63 18.20
N ASN A 231 -4.98 17.51 18.64
CA ASN A 231 -5.71 16.27 18.93
C ASN A 231 -6.72 16.43 20.07
N LYS A 232 -6.36 17.16 21.15
CA LYS A 232 -7.31 17.48 22.23
C LYS A 232 -8.49 18.30 21.72
N ALA A 233 -8.23 19.30 20.86
CA ALA A 233 -9.28 20.12 20.26
C ALA A 233 -10.17 19.31 19.30
N LEU A 234 -9.58 18.44 18.48
CA LEU A 234 -10.29 17.57 17.55
C LEU A 234 -11.17 16.58 18.30
N ASN A 235 -10.66 15.97 19.38
CA ASN A 235 -11.42 15.06 20.22
C ASN A 235 -12.64 15.75 20.85
N LYS A 236 -12.51 17.01 21.31
CA LYS A 236 -13.66 17.79 21.80
C LYS A 236 -14.71 18.05 20.71
N LYS A 237 -14.29 18.31 19.47
CA LYS A 237 -15.22 18.47 18.34
C LYS A 237 -15.91 17.15 18.01
N PHE A 238 -15.17 16.05 18.01
CA PHE A 238 -15.68 14.71 17.76
C PHE A 238 -16.73 14.31 18.79
N THR A 239 -16.47 14.49 20.09
CA THR A 239 -17.45 14.18 21.14
C THR A 239 -18.70 15.05 21.04
N LYS A 240 -18.57 16.33 20.67
CA LYS A 240 -19.71 17.21 20.44
C LYS A 240 -20.55 16.77 19.23
N LEU A 241 -19.91 16.37 18.13
CA LEU A 241 -20.58 15.85 16.94
C LEU A 241 -21.28 14.52 17.22
N GLN A 242 -20.62 13.62 17.96
CA GLN A 242 -21.23 12.35 18.39
C GLN A 242 -22.50 12.60 19.20
N ALA A 243 -22.44 13.49 20.20
CA ALA A 243 -23.61 13.84 21.01
C ALA A 243 -24.75 14.46 20.18
N ALA A 244 -24.42 15.32 19.20
CA ALA A 244 -25.42 15.91 18.30
C ALA A 244 -26.05 14.86 17.37
N LEU A 245 -25.26 13.90 16.89
CA LEU A 245 -25.75 12.79 16.06
C LEU A 245 -26.66 11.86 16.86
N ASP A 246 -26.31 11.56 18.11
CA ASP A 246 -27.12 10.74 19.01
C ASP A 246 -28.47 11.42 19.31
N ASP A 247 -28.46 12.72 19.63
CA ASP A 247 -29.68 13.53 19.84
C ASP A 247 -30.55 13.60 18.58
N GLN A 248 -29.95 13.78 17.40
CA GLN A 248 -30.68 13.78 16.13
C GLN A 248 -31.28 12.41 15.82
N THR A 249 -30.54 11.33 16.07
CA THR A 249 -31.02 9.96 15.90
C THR A 249 -32.20 9.68 16.83
N GLU A 250 -32.13 10.14 18.08
CA GLU A 250 -33.23 10.03 19.03
C GLU A 250 -34.46 10.83 18.59
N LYS A 251 -34.28 12.07 18.12
CA LYS A 251 -35.37 12.90 17.57
C LYS A 251 -36.03 12.25 16.37
N LEU A 252 -35.25 11.73 15.43
CA LEU A 252 -35.76 11.03 14.24
C LEU A 252 -36.48 9.72 14.61
N SER A 253 -35.98 8.99 15.62
CA SER A 253 -36.65 7.76 16.10
C SER A 253 -38.02 8.03 16.74
N LYS A 254 -38.23 9.23 17.28
CA LYS A 254 -39.51 9.70 17.84
C LYS A 254 -40.38 10.44 16.83
N GLN A 255 -39.85 10.70 15.63
CA GLN A 255 -40.60 11.28 14.53
C GLN A 255 -41.38 10.17 13.82
N ASP A 256 -42.53 9.80 14.39
CA ASP A 256 -43.51 8.96 13.71
C ASP A 256 -44.01 9.66 12.44
N GLY A 257 -44.14 8.89 11.36
CA GLY A 257 -44.87 9.28 10.16
C GLY A 257 -46.28 9.69 10.57
N SER A 258 -46.52 11.00 10.65
CA SER A 258 -47.66 11.54 11.38
C SER A 258 -48.97 10.90 10.89
N GLY A 259 -49.55 10.06 11.76
CA GLY A 259 -50.89 9.49 11.62
C GLY A 259 -52.02 10.51 11.71
N THR A 260 -51.72 11.81 11.57
CA THR A 260 -52.68 12.80 11.11
C THR A 260 -53.03 12.43 9.67
N LYS A 261 -53.93 11.45 9.51
CA LYS A 261 -54.81 11.42 8.34
C LYS A 261 -55.33 12.85 8.18
N ARG A 262 -55.14 13.42 7.00
CA ARG A 262 -55.89 14.60 6.55
C ARG A 262 -57.33 14.39 7.01
N PRO A 263 -57.94 15.33 7.76
CA PRO A 263 -59.30 15.16 8.23
C PRO A 263 -60.17 14.81 7.02
N ALA A 264 -61.03 13.80 7.17
CA ALA A 264 -61.91 13.38 6.09
C ALA A 264 -62.71 14.59 5.61
N ALA A 265 -62.66 14.88 4.32
CA ALA A 265 -63.46 15.93 3.71
C ALA A 265 -64.93 15.55 3.88
N THR A 266 -65.58 16.10 4.90
CA THR A 266 -67.02 16.05 5.04
C THR A 266 -67.57 17.08 4.07
N GLY A 267 -67.86 16.64 2.85
CA GLY A 267 -68.77 17.37 1.97
C GLY A 267 -70.14 17.38 2.62
N SER A 268 -70.38 18.33 3.52
CA SER A 268 -71.72 18.63 3.97
C SER A 268 -72.42 19.36 2.84
N GLU A 269 -73.48 18.75 2.35
CA GLU A 269 -74.49 19.43 1.56
C GLU A 269 -74.98 20.67 2.32
N THR A 270 -75.31 21.71 1.55
CA THR A 270 -75.96 22.98 1.91
C THR A 270 -75.11 24.09 2.53
N SER A 271 -74.63 24.95 1.63
CA SER A 271 -74.95 26.39 1.50
C SER A 271 -73.72 27.31 1.50
N ASP A 272 -73.41 27.80 0.30
CA ASP A 272 -72.75 29.07 -0.02
C ASP A 272 -71.52 29.46 0.81
N ALA A 273 -70.38 28.85 0.47
CA ALA A 273 -69.08 29.48 0.69
C ALA A 273 -68.45 29.75 -0.68
N VAL A 274 -68.52 31.02 -1.09
CA VAL A 274 -67.84 31.55 -2.28
C VAL A 274 -66.34 31.32 -2.10
N ALA A 275 -65.74 30.53 -3.00
CA ALA A 275 -64.30 30.46 -3.12
C ALA A 275 -63.82 31.76 -3.77
N ASP A 276 -63.18 32.63 -2.99
CA ASP A 276 -62.35 33.69 -3.54
C ASP A 276 -61.03 33.08 -3.99
N CYS A 277 -60.57 33.51 -5.15
CA CYS A 277 -59.39 33.06 -5.87
C CYS A 277 -58.07 33.17 -5.08
#